data_AF-A0A9R1CUD7-F1
#
_entry.id   AF-A0A9R1CUD7-F1
#
_cell.length_a   1.000
_cell.length_b   1.000
_cell.length_c   1.000
_cell.angle_alpha   90.00
_cell.angle_beta   90.00
_cell.angle_gamma   90.00
#
_symmetry.space_group_name_H-M   'P 1'
#
loop_
_entity.id
_entity.type
_entity.pdbx_description
1 polymer ?
#
loop_
_entity_poly.entity_id
_entity_poly.type
_entity_poly.pdbx_seq_one_letter_code
_entity_poly.pdbx_strand_id
1 'polypeptide(L)'
;MSVPADERVIVRQNGETDLTEIGPLVDSLMESRETRTVDDHEVALAPDGLEVPSLSREETVEWKAVEEISRHETPDELLRFELESGRSIRATKAHSFVTRKDGDIVPVDADSLDVEDRLPTFGEYDHTEATIDLTELSQTVATDGGVHTVTSRISQGDIIDIDVVWDRIESIETIESDHEYVYDLSVEGLETFTTAEGVVTHNTMNTFHYAGVAEIDVTQGLPRLIELVDARKTPDTPMMTVHLDGVHATDRDKAHEVVWNIEATKILALGDVSTNVADMLVQIDLNEETLRERWPTFDSVEDIAGRIAGTIESELGVETDRPSPTLVQFGPEEPSYRQLLQLVEELREIVFKGIEEISRVVIRKEEMENGDEEFILYTEGSNLKKVLDIEGVDASRTTCNNIHEINNCLGIEAAREQIIEETMNTLEEQGLDDVNIRHLMLVSDIMTNNGEIESIGRHGISGNKDSVLARAAFEVTVNHLLDAAIHGEVDDLDGVTENVIVGKPIRLGTGDVDLRMGATRSDSSSADD
;
A
#
# COMPACT_ATOMS: atom_id res chain seq x y z
N MET A 1 -7.27 -2.50 -18.20
CA MET A 1 -7.97 -3.80 -18.29
C MET A 1 -9.45 -3.56 -18.06
N SER A 2 -10.36 -4.05 -18.92
CA SER A 2 -11.47 -3.18 -19.34
C SER A 2 -12.76 -3.91 -19.80
N VAL A 3 -13.87 -3.17 -19.96
CA VAL A 3 -15.18 -3.64 -20.46
C VAL A 3 -15.44 -3.27 -21.93
N PRO A 4 -16.33 -3.96 -22.66
CA PRO A 4 -16.65 -3.66 -24.07
C PRO A 4 -17.20 -2.25 -24.32
N ALA A 5 -17.03 -1.75 -25.55
CA ALA A 5 -17.43 -0.40 -25.96
C ALA A 5 -18.93 -0.10 -25.76
N ASP A 6 -19.78 -1.10 -25.96
CA ASP A 6 -21.23 -1.03 -25.88
C ASP A 6 -21.76 -1.21 -24.46
N GLU A 7 -20.88 -1.50 -23.49
CA GLU A 7 -21.25 -1.60 -22.09
C GLU A 7 -21.68 -0.23 -21.58
N ARG A 8 -22.84 -0.17 -20.91
CA ARG A 8 -23.42 1.08 -20.44
C ARG A 8 -23.00 1.35 -19.01
N VAL A 9 -22.62 2.57 -18.72
CA VAL A 9 -22.17 3.03 -17.40
C VAL A 9 -23.00 4.22 -16.94
N ILE A 10 -23.20 4.31 -15.63
CA ILE A 10 -23.84 5.45 -14.99
C ILE A 10 -22.76 6.49 -14.69
N VAL A 11 -22.92 7.69 -15.24
CA VAL A 11 -22.00 8.81 -15.00
C VAL A 11 -22.77 10.02 -14.49
N ARG A 12 -22.11 10.86 -13.69
CA ARG A 12 -22.61 12.17 -13.31
C ARG A 12 -21.64 13.21 -13.84
N GLN A 13 -22.15 14.15 -14.64
CA GLN A 13 -21.39 15.26 -15.20
C GLN A 13 -21.99 16.56 -14.72
N ASN A 14 -21.21 17.36 -13.99
CA ASN A 14 -21.66 18.67 -13.49
C ASN A 14 -22.99 18.62 -12.69
N GLY A 15 -23.22 17.53 -11.96
CA GLY A 15 -24.42 17.31 -11.14
C GLY A 15 -25.63 16.73 -11.88
N GLU A 16 -25.54 16.46 -13.19
CA GLU A 16 -26.57 15.73 -13.95
C GLU A 16 -26.14 14.27 -14.15
N THR A 17 -27.00 13.32 -13.77
CA THR A 17 -26.77 11.88 -13.94
C THR A 17 -27.26 11.42 -15.31
N ASP A 18 -26.38 10.77 -16.07
CA ASP A 18 -26.66 10.24 -17.41
C ASP A 18 -26.23 8.76 -17.53
N LEU A 19 -26.81 8.06 -18.50
CA LEU A 19 -26.49 6.67 -18.81
C LEU A 19 -25.94 6.58 -20.23
N THR A 20 -24.63 6.38 -20.33
CA THR A 20 -23.89 6.41 -21.60
C THR A 20 -23.20 5.08 -21.87
N GLU A 21 -22.92 4.79 -23.13
CA GLU A 21 -21.97 3.74 -23.51
C GLU A 21 -20.54 4.20 -23.16
N ILE A 22 -19.74 3.31 -22.58
CA ILE A 22 -18.40 3.63 -22.10
C ILE A 22 -17.44 3.95 -23.25
N GLY A 23 -17.54 3.26 -24.38
CA GLY A 23 -16.65 3.46 -25.52
C GLY A 23 -16.73 4.88 -26.10
N PRO A 24 -17.92 5.33 -26.58
CA PRO A 24 -18.09 6.69 -27.07
C PRO A 24 -17.74 7.77 -26.05
N LEU A 25 -17.99 7.52 -24.76
CA LEU A 25 -17.60 8.43 -23.68
C LEU A 25 -16.08 8.60 -23.65
N VAL A 26 -15.35 7.49 -23.49
CA VAL A 26 -13.89 7.50 -23.34
C VAL A 26 -13.21 7.99 -24.62
N ASP A 27 -13.63 7.52 -25.79
CA ASP A 27 -13.09 7.96 -27.08
C ASP A 27 -13.20 9.48 -27.27
N SER A 28 -14.36 10.07 -26.96
CA SER A 28 -14.57 11.52 -27.09
C SER A 28 -13.70 12.34 -26.14
N LEU A 29 -13.44 11.80 -24.95
CA LEU A 29 -12.58 12.43 -23.94
C LEU A 29 -11.10 12.29 -24.32
N MET A 30 -10.69 11.18 -24.91
CA MET A 30 -9.32 10.97 -25.41
C MET A 30 -9.01 11.85 -26.62
N GLU A 31 -9.95 12.05 -27.55
CA GLU A 31 -9.76 12.94 -28.70
C GLU A 31 -9.53 14.41 -28.31
N SER A 32 -10.02 14.81 -27.14
CA SER A 32 -9.97 16.20 -26.66
C SER A 32 -8.85 16.45 -25.65
N ARG A 33 -8.02 15.45 -25.34
CA ARG A 33 -7.00 15.51 -24.28
C ARG A 33 -5.65 14.95 -24.68
N GLU A 34 -4.64 15.29 -23.89
CA GLU A 34 -3.33 14.65 -24.00
C GLU A 34 -3.45 13.20 -23.50
N THR A 35 -3.13 12.26 -24.37
CA THR A 35 -3.08 10.83 -24.05
C THR A 35 -1.64 10.40 -23.80
N ARG A 36 -1.46 9.45 -22.88
CA ARG A 36 -0.19 8.74 -22.63
C ARG A 36 -0.39 7.25 -22.87
N THR A 37 0.66 6.56 -23.26
CA THR A 37 0.64 5.09 -23.40
C THR A 37 1.35 4.46 -22.22
N VAL A 38 0.69 3.53 -21.53
CA VAL A 38 1.21 2.80 -20.37
C VAL A 38 0.83 1.32 -20.54
N ASP A 39 1.81 0.41 -20.59
CA ASP A 39 1.60 -1.05 -20.70
C ASP A 39 0.53 -1.46 -21.75
N ASP A 40 0.70 -0.97 -22.98
CA ASP A 40 -0.24 -1.19 -24.11
C ASP A 40 -1.66 -0.60 -23.92
N HIS A 41 -1.87 0.23 -22.91
CA HIS A 41 -3.09 1.02 -22.70
C HIS A 41 -2.88 2.47 -23.12
N GLU A 42 -3.87 3.05 -23.78
CA GLU A 42 -3.96 4.50 -23.97
C GLU A 42 -4.77 5.09 -22.81
N VAL A 43 -4.21 6.08 -22.13
CA VAL A 43 -4.74 6.66 -20.89
C VAL A 43 -4.82 8.19 -21.02
N ALA A 44 -5.88 8.78 -20.48
CA ALA A 44 -6.04 10.24 -20.36
C ALA A 44 -6.62 10.62 -19.00
N LEU A 45 -6.31 11.83 -18.54
CA LEU A 45 -6.95 12.41 -17.35
C LEU A 45 -8.44 12.67 -17.61
N ALA A 46 -9.30 12.34 -16.65
CA ALA A 46 -10.74 12.58 -16.70
C ALA A 46 -11.10 14.06 -16.46
N PRO A 47 -12.33 14.52 -16.79
CA PRO A 47 -12.76 15.88 -16.55
C PRO A 47 -13.06 16.15 -15.10
N ASP A 48 -12.75 17.37 -14.66
CA ASP A 48 -13.34 17.94 -13.46
C ASP A 48 -14.87 17.80 -13.52
N GLY A 49 -15.44 17.14 -12.51
CA GLY A 49 -16.88 16.95 -12.37
C GLY A 49 -17.46 15.76 -13.16
N LEU A 50 -16.64 14.86 -13.70
CA LEU A 50 -17.07 13.51 -14.09
C LEU A 50 -16.98 12.59 -12.88
N GLU A 51 -18.11 11.99 -12.52
CA GLU A 51 -18.21 11.08 -11.38
C GLU A 51 -18.93 9.79 -11.77
N VAL A 52 -18.64 8.69 -11.10
CA VAL A 52 -19.33 7.39 -11.25
C VAL A 52 -19.73 6.82 -9.89
N PRO A 53 -20.77 5.97 -9.83
CA PRO A 53 -21.09 5.23 -8.62
C PRO A 53 -20.01 4.18 -8.35
N SER A 54 -19.47 4.21 -7.13
CA SER A 54 -18.43 3.31 -6.61
C SER A 54 -18.89 2.69 -5.30
N LEU A 55 -18.45 1.46 -5.03
CA LEU A 55 -18.57 0.76 -3.77
C LEU A 55 -17.65 1.39 -2.70
N SER A 56 -18.18 1.51 -1.49
CA SER A 56 -17.46 1.92 -0.28
C SER A 56 -17.07 0.69 0.55
N ARG A 57 -16.16 0.87 1.51
CA ARG A 57 -15.78 -0.19 2.48
C ARG A 57 -16.93 -0.60 3.40
N GLU A 58 -17.99 0.20 3.47
CA GLU A 58 -19.17 -0.05 4.31
C GLU A 58 -20.28 -0.81 3.55
N GLU A 59 -19.97 -1.40 2.39
CA GLU A 59 -20.93 -2.08 1.51
C GLU A 59 -22.06 -1.14 0.99
N THR A 60 -21.75 0.15 0.85
CA THR A 60 -22.66 1.17 0.30
C THR A 60 -22.13 1.78 -0.99
N VAL A 61 -23.01 2.38 -1.79
CA VAL A 61 -22.63 3.07 -3.03
C VAL A 61 -22.56 4.57 -2.83
N GLU A 62 -21.47 5.17 -3.30
CA GLU A 62 -21.23 6.61 -3.28
C GLU A 62 -20.75 7.12 -4.65
N TRP A 63 -20.94 8.41 -4.91
CA TRP A 63 -20.38 9.06 -6.10
C TRP A 63 -18.90 9.37 -5.88
N LYS A 64 -18.05 8.95 -6.82
CA LYS A 64 -16.63 9.27 -6.82
C LYS A 64 -16.20 9.95 -8.11
N ALA A 65 -15.27 10.89 -7.99
CA ALA A 65 -14.65 11.52 -9.14
C ALA A 65 -13.83 10.49 -9.93
N VAL A 66 -13.97 10.52 -11.25
CA VAL A 66 -13.10 9.77 -12.15
C VAL A 66 -11.79 10.53 -12.28
N GLU A 67 -10.67 9.85 -12.10
CA GLU A 67 -9.32 10.41 -12.20
C GLU A 67 -8.75 10.21 -13.60
N GLU A 68 -8.86 8.97 -14.11
CA GLU A 68 -8.32 8.57 -15.40
C GLU A 68 -9.34 7.74 -16.19
N ILE A 69 -9.20 7.80 -17.51
CA ILE A 69 -9.92 6.96 -18.46
C ILE A 69 -8.90 6.22 -19.30
N SER A 70 -9.16 4.93 -19.58
CA SER A 70 -8.24 4.12 -20.39
C SER A 70 -8.95 3.26 -21.43
N ARG A 71 -8.22 2.91 -22.48
CA ARG A 71 -8.64 1.94 -23.50
C ARG A 71 -7.44 1.12 -23.97
N HIS A 72 -7.66 -0.14 -24.36
CA HIS A 72 -6.65 -1.00 -24.97
C HIS A 72 -7.29 -1.98 -25.95
N GLU A 73 -6.47 -2.61 -26.81
CA GLU A 73 -6.95 -3.56 -27.82
C GLU A 73 -7.71 -4.72 -27.16
N THR A 74 -8.87 -5.05 -27.71
CA THR A 74 -9.70 -6.12 -27.15
C THR A 74 -9.03 -7.49 -27.30
N PRO A 75 -8.94 -8.29 -26.23
CA PRO A 75 -8.50 -9.68 -26.31
C PRO A 75 -9.44 -10.54 -27.19
N ASP A 76 -8.92 -11.65 -27.73
CA ASP A 76 -9.67 -12.59 -28.58
C ASP A 76 -10.93 -13.15 -27.89
N GLU A 77 -10.92 -13.26 -26.55
CA GLU A 77 -11.98 -13.85 -25.75
C GLU A 77 -12.34 -12.95 -24.54
N LEU A 78 -13.64 -12.77 -24.31
CA LEU A 78 -14.22 -12.15 -23.12
C LEU A 78 -15.01 -13.18 -22.30
N LEU A 79 -15.25 -12.88 -21.03
CA LEU A 79 -16.17 -13.63 -20.18
C LEU A 79 -17.48 -12.86 -20.04
N ARG A 80 -18.59 -13.58 -20.20
CA ARG A 80 -19.95 -13.12 -19.88
C ARG A 80 -20.40 -13.82 -18.61
N PHE A 81 -20.73 -13.03 -17.60
CA PHE A 81 -21.32 -13.50 -16.35
C PHE A 81 -22.83 -13.24 -16.40
N GLU A 82 -23.64 -14.25 -16.09
CA GLU A 82 -25.07 -14.09 -15.80
C GLU A 82 -25.31 -14.38 -14.32
N LEU A 83 -26.03 -13.48 -13.64
CA LEU A 83 -26.32 -13.55 -12.22
C LEU A 83 -27.74 -14.08 -11.97
N GLU A 84 -28.01 -14.62 -10.77
CA GLU A 84 -29.31 -15.18 -10.40
C GLU A 84 -30.46 -14.17 -10.51
N SER A 85 -30.19 -12.86 -10.39
CA SER A 85 -31.21 -11.83 -10.61
C SER A 85 -31.57 -11.63 -12.09
N GLY A 86 -30.85 -12.27 -13.03
CA GLY A 86 -30.98 -12.07 -14.48
C GLY A 86 -30.12 -10.92 -15.04
N ARG A 87 -29.28 -10.30 -14.22
CA ARG A 87 -28.27 -9.31 -14.66
C ARG A 87 -27.16 -10.01 -15.42
N SER A 88 -26.54 -9.30 -16.35
CA SER A 88 -25.36 -9.81 -17.04
C SER A 88 -24.26 -8.76 -17.13
N ILE A 89 -23.01 -9.21 -17.14
CA ILE A 89 -21.86 -8.34 -17.36
C ILE A 89 -20.82 -9.04 -18.24
N ARG A 90 -20.18 -8.27 -19.12
CA ARG A 90 -19.10 -8.75 -19.99
C ARG A 90 -17.80 -8.07 -19.61
N ALA A 91 -16.76 -8.86 -19.40
CA ALA A 91 -15.45 -8.34 -19.02
C ALA A 91 -14.33 -9.20 -19.62
N THR A 92 -13.13 -8.65 -19.68
CA THR A 92 -11.94 -9.43 -20.04
C THR A 92 -11.62 -10.45 -18.94
N LYS A 93 -10.93 -11.56 -19.26
CA LYS A 93 -10.53 -12.59 -18.27
C LYS A 93 -9.69 -12.04 -17.11
N ALA A 94 -8.90 -11.00 -17.39
CA ALA A 94 -8.05 -10.34 -16.41
C ALA A 94 -8.72 -9.11 -15.76
N HIS A 95 -9.98 -8.80 -16.08
CA HIS A 95 -10.69 -7.72 -15.39
C HIS A 95 -10.98 -8.16 -13.96
N SER A 96 -10.69 -7.30 -12.98
CA SER A 96 -10.96 -7.61 -11.59
C SER A 96 -12.42 -7.33 -11.26
N PHE A 97 -13.00 -8.19 -10.44
CA PHE A 97 -14.26 -7.99 -9.76
C PHE A 97 -13.97 -7.86 -8.27
N VAL A 98 -14.99 -7.51 -7.48
CA VAL A 98 -14.93 -7.59 -6.03
C VAL A 98 -15.80 -8.75 -5.56
N THR A 99 -15.30 -9.53 -4.60
CA THR A 99 -16.10 -10.55 -3.93
C THR A 99 -15.89 -10.50 -2.42
N ARG A 100 -16.73 -11.22 -1.67
CA ARG A 100 -16.63 -11.32 -0.21
C ARG A 100 -15.88 -12.59 0.17
N LYS A 101 -14.70 -12.47 0.78
CA LYS A 101 -13.97 -13.60 1.38
C LYS A 101 -13.73 -13.32 2.87
N ASP A 102 -14.08 -14.27 3.73
CA ASP A 102 -13.92 -14.21 5.19
C ASP A 102 -14.50 -12.97 5.91
N GLY A 103 -15.43 -12.27 5.28
CA GLY A 103 -16.09 -11.08 5.83
C GLY A 103 -15.62 -9.77 5.21
N ASP A 104 -14.51 -9.79 4.48
CA ASP A 104 -13.88 -8.65 3.81
C ASP A 104 -14.18 -8.61 2.31
N ILE A 105 -14.17 -7.41 1.73
CA ILE A 105 -14.31 -7.17 0.29
C ILE A 105 -12.92 -7.24 -0.33
N VAL A 106 -12.69 -8.20 -1.22
CA VAL A 106 -11.40 -8.42 -1.86
C VAL A 106 -11.55 -8.40 -3.39
N PRO A 107 -10.57 -7.85 -4.12
CA PRO A 107 -10.52 -7.97 -5.57
C PRO A 107 -10.24 -9.42 -5.98
N VAL A 108 -10.86 -9.87 -7.07
CA VAL A 108 -10.69 -11.21 -7.66
C VAL A 108 -10.78 -11.09 -9.18
N ASP A 109 -9.81 -11.66 -9.89
CA ASP A 109 -9.82 -11.65 -11.35
C ASP A 109 -10.98 -12.46 -11.92
N ALA A 110 -11.52 -12.02 -13.06
CA ALA A 110 -12.63 -12.67 -13.74
C ALA A 110 -12.38 -14.16 -14.03
N ASP A 111 -11.14 -14.55 -14.38
CA ASP A 111 -10.76 -15.95 -14.64
C ASP A 111 -10.65 -16.81 -13.37
N SER A 112 -10.63 -16.18 -12.20
CA SER A 112 -10.62 -16.85 -10.89
C SER A 112 -12.00 -16.95 -10.24
N LEU A 113 -13.04 -16.40 -10.88
CA LEU A 113 -14.42 -16.52 -10.41
C LEU A 113 -15.02 -17.86 -10.85
N ASP A 114 -15.64 -18.55 -9.90
CA ASP A 114 -16.41 -19.76 -10.15
C ASP A 114 -17.91 -19.45 -10.13
N VAL A 115 -18.69 -20.31 -10.80
CA VAL A 115 -20.14 -20.39 -10.54
C VAL A 115 -20.33 -20.57 -9.04
N GLU A 116 -21.34 -19.92 -8.45
CA GLU A 116 -21.58 -19.78 -7.00
C GLU A 116 -20.95 -18.57 -6.32
N ASP A 117 -19.89 -17.97 -6.89
CA ASP A 117 -19.31 -16.75 -6.32
C ASP A 117 -20.31 -15.59 -6.41
N ARG A 118 -20.10 -14.59 -5.55
CA ARG A 118 -21.03 -13.46 -5.42
C ARG A 118 -20.39 -12.15 -5.83
N LEU A 119 -21.10 -11.41 -6.67
CA LEU A 119 -20.72 -10.07 -7.10
C LEU A 119 -21.62 -9.02 -6.43
N PRO A 120 -21.09 -7.84 -6.10
CA PRO A 120 -21.87 -6.76 -5.54
C PRO A 120 -22.73 -6.11 -6.62
N THR A 121 -24.01 -5.97 -6.33
CA THR A 121 -24.99 -5.33 -7.20
C THR A 121 -25.84 -4.31 -6.43
N PHE A 122 -26.28 -3.24 -7.07
CA PHE A 122 -27.23 -2.30 -6.47
C PHE A 122 -28.19 -1.74 -7.50
N GLY A 123 -29.47 -1.66 -7.13
CA GLY A 123 -30.55 -1.16 -7.98
C GLY A 123 -30.64 -1.86 -9.33
N GLU A 124 -31.69 -1.61 -10.11
CA GLU A 124 -31.74 -1.98 -11.53
C GLU A 124 -32.16 -0.72 -12.28
N TYR A 125 -31.48 -0.36 -13.36
CA TYR A 125 -31.87 0.82 -14.11
C TYR A 125 -33.04 0.51 -15.06
N ASP A 126 -34.23 1.04 -14.76
CA ASP A 126 -35.38 0.93 -15.66
C ASP A 126 -35.12 1.76 -16.93
N HIS A 127 -34.77 1.08 -18.02
CA HIS A 127 -34.50 1.68 -19.33
C HIS A 127 -35.71 2.36 -19.97
N THR A 128 -36.93 2.07 -19.51
CA THR A 128 -38.17 2.68 -19.99
C THR A 128 -38.49 4.00 -19.29
N GLU A 129 -38.19 4.10 -17.99
CA GLU A 129 -38.47 5.30 -17.18
C GLU A 129 -37.23 6.16 -16.88
N ALA A 130 -36.04 5.70 -17.28
CA ALA A 130 -34.75 6.37 -17.01
C ALA A 130 -34.51 6.61 -15.51
N THR A 131 -34.90 5.64 -14.68
CA THR A 131 -34.86 5.70 -13.22
C THR A 131 -34.24 4.43 -12.64
N ILE A 132 -33.55 4.56 -11.50
CA ILE A 132 -33.04 3.41 -10.76
C ILE A 132 -34.18 2.83 -9.94
N ASP A 133 -34.61 1.62 -10.28
CA ASP A 133 -35.56 0.83 -9.51
C ASP A 133 -34.83 0.09 -8.38
N LEU A 134 -35.22 0.37 -7.13
CA LEU A 134 -34.68 -0.23 -5.91
C LEU A 134 -35.62 -1.29 -5.33
N THR A 135 -36.64 -1.73 -6.08
CA THR A 135 -37.69 -2.63 -5.56
C THR A 135 -37.18 -3.98 -5.05
N GLU A 136 -36.01 -4.45 -5.50
CA GLU A 136 -35.40 -5.69 -5.04
C GLU A 136 -34.80 -5.61 -3.61
N LEU A 137 -34.60 -4.42 -3.05
CA LEU A 137 -34.07 -4.22 -1.68
C LEU A 137 -35.10 -4.40 -0.56
N SER A 138 -36.33 -4.86 -0.86
CA SER A 138 -37.39 -4.98 0.15
C SER A 138 -37.20 -6.17 1.10
N GLN A 139 -36.46 -5.96 2.20
CA GLN A 139 -36.53 -6.85 3.36
C GLN A 139 -37.95 -6.84 3.94
N THR A 140 -38.56 -8.02 4.02
CA THR A 140 -39.88 -8.19 4.65
C THR A 140 -39.76 -8.04 6.16
N VAL A 141 -40.06 -6.86 6.72
CA VAL A 141 -40.17 -6.69 8.17
C VAL A 141 -41.57 -7.12 8.62
N ALA A 142 -41.64 -8.23 9.34
CA ALA A 142 -42.88 -8.71 9.96
C ALA A 142 -43.17 -7.94 11.25
N THR A 143 -44.26 -7.17 11.27
CA THR A 143 -44.92 -6.73 12.51
C THR A 143 -46.40 -7.11 12.51
N ASP A 144 -46.95 -7.16 13.71
CA ASP A 144 -48.19 -7.77 14.18
C ASP A 144 -49.49 -7.09 13.72
N GLY A 145 -49.63 -6.77 12.42
CA GLY A 145 -50.89 -6.19 11.94
C GLY A 145 -51.10 -5.88 10.46
N GLY A 146 -50.13 -6.10 9.56
CA GLY A 146 -50.33 -5.91 8.12
C GLY A 146 -49.03 -5.70 7.34
N VAL A 147 -49.00 -6.17 6.08
CA VAL A 147 -47.88 -5.97 5.16
C VAL A 147 -48.05 -4.59 4.50
N HIS A 148 -47.12 -3.68 4.78
CA HIS A 148 -46.94 -2.47 3.98
C HIS A 148 -45.65 -2.61 3.17
N THR A 149 -45.76 -2.77 1.85
CA THR A 149 -44.64 -2.56 0.92
C THR A 149 -44.41 -1.06 0.82
N VAL A 150 -43.27 -0.58 1.30
CA VAL A 150 -42.83 0.81 1.06
C VAL A 150 -42.02 0.79 -0.22
N THR A 151 -42.64 1.17 -1.33
CA THR A 151 -41.93 1.45 -2.59
C THR A 151 -41.29 2.84 -2.46
N SER A 152 -39.96 2.89 -2.36
CA SER A 152 -39.21 4.14 -2.50
C SER A 152 -38.67 4.22 -3.93
N ARG A 153 -39.22 5.14 -4.73
CA ARG A 153 -38.69 5.52 -6.04
C ARG A 153 -37.85 6.78 -5.83
N ILE A 154 -36.54 6.72 -6.08
CA ILE A 154 -35.67 7.90 -5.99
C ILE A 154 -35.56 8.52 -7.38
N SER A 155 -35.88 9.81 -7.48
CA SER A 155 -35.62 10.61 -8.69
C SER A 155 -34.17 11.06 -8.71
N GLN A 156 -33.39 10.59 -9.70
CA GLN A 156 -32.19 11.18 -10.33
C GLN A 156 -31.41 12.26 -9.54
N GLY A 157 -31.04 11.98 -8.28
CA GLY A 157 -30.44 12.99 -7.40
C GLY A 157 -29.51 12.46 -6.31
N ASP A 158 -29.88 11.39 -5.61
CA ASP A 158 -29.12 10.93 -4.44
C ASP A 158 -28.88 9.41 -4.52
N ILE A 159 -27.89 8.99 -5.32
CA ILE A 159 -27.22 7.68 -5.15
C ILE A 159 -26.13 7.88 -4.10
N ILE A 160 -26.54 7.96 -2.83
CA ILE A 160 -25.63 8.03 -1.68
C ILE A 160 -26.25 7.12 -0.62
N ASP A 161 -25.43 6.26 0.01
CA ASP A 161 -25.85 5.32 1.05
C ASP A 161 -26.87 4.26 0.60
N ILE A 162 -26.73 3.75 -0.64
CA ILE A 162 -27.50 2.58 -1.09
C ILE A 162 -26.72 1.31 -0.70
N ASP A 163 -27.34 0.45 0.12
CA ASP A 163 -26.79 -0.86 0.47
C ASP A 163 -26.65 -1.75 -0.77
N VAL A 164 -25.52 -2.44 -0.86
CA VAL A 164 -25.22 -3.38 -1.94
C VAL A 164 -25.74 -4.78 -1.62
N VAL A 165 -26.26 -5.46 -2.65
CA VAL A 165 -26.70 -6.85 -2.59
C VAL A 165 -25.63 -7.74 -3.21
N TRP A 166 -25.33 -8.85 -2.55
CA TRP A 166 -24.38 -9.84 -3.07
C TRP A 166 -25.13 -10.87 -3.90
N ASP A 167 -25.14 -10.67 -5.22
CA ASP A 167 -25.83 -11.52 -6.17
C ASP A 167 -24.91 -12.64 -6.68
N ARG A 168 -25.47 -13.83 -6.87
CA ARG A 168 -24.71 -15.05 -7.17
C ARG A 168 -24.57 -15.25 -8.66
N ILE A 169 -23.38 -15.65 -9.09
CA ILE A 169 -23.10 -16.02 -10.48
C ILE A 169 -23.83 -17.33 -10.79
N GLU A 170 -24.77 -17.28 -11.74
CA GLU A 170 -25.51 -18.43 -12.26
C GLU A 170 -24.71 -19.14 -13.35
N SER A 171 -24.07 -18.38 -14.25
CA SER A 171 -23.24 -18.96 -15.31
C SER A 171 -22.13 -18.02 -15.78
N ILE A 172 -21.07 -18.63 -16.31
CA ILE A 172 -19.92 -17.95 -16.92
C ILE A 172 -19.73 -18.55 -18.32
N GLU A 173 -19.77 -17.72 -19.35
CA GLU A 173 -19.59 -18.12 -20.75
C GLU A 173 -18.44 -17.35 -21.40
N THR A 174 -17.57 -18.02 -22.14
CA THR A 174 -16.57 -17.35 -22.98
C THR A 174 -17.22 -16.91 -24.29
N ILE A 175 -17.11 -15.62 -24.63
CA ILE A 175 -17.65 -15.01 -25.85
C ILE A 175 -16.53 -14.34 -26.66
N GLU A 176 -16.70 -14.25 -27.98
CA GLU A 176 -15.83 -13.44 -28.84
C GLU A 176 -16.31 -11.98 -28.82
N SER A 177 -15.38 -11.02 -28.84
CA SER A 177 -15.71 -9.60 -28.92
C SER A 177 -15.69 -9.11 -30.37
N ASP A 178 -16.71 -8.32 -30.75
CA ASP A 178 -16.76 -7.63 -32.03
C ASP A 178 -16.13 -6.21 -31.97
N HIS A 179 -15.57 -5.81 -30.83
CA HIS A 179 -15.06 -4.45 -30.59
C HIS A 179 -13.53 -4.37 -30.72
N GLU A 180 -13.02 -3.27 -31.30
CA GLU A 180 -11.58 -3.02 -31.45
C GLU A 180 -10.89 -2.72 -30.10
N TYR A 181 -11.57 -2.01 -29.21
CA TYR A 181 -11.08 -1.64 -27.89
C TYR A 181 -12.05 -2.02 -26.78
N VAL A 182 -11.48 -2.22 -25.59
CA VAL A 182 -12.18 -2.28 -24.30
C VAL A 182 -11.76 -1.09 -23.44
N TYR A 183 -12.66 -0.58 -22.60
CA TYR A 183 -12.55 0.66 -21.84
C TYR A 183 -12.61 0.51 -20.32
N ASP A 184 -11.97 1.42 -19.58
CA ASP A 184 -11.95 1.43 -18.10
C ASP A 184 -12.01 2.87 -17.54
N LEU A 185 -12.49 3.01 -16.28
CA LEU A 185 -12.65 4.31 -15.60
C LEU A 185 -12.09 4.28 -14.17
N SER A 186 -10.95 4.91 -13.93
CA SER A 186 -10.27 4.90 -12.62
C SER A 186 -10.89 5.89 -11.63
N VAL A 187 -11.13 5.47 -10.39
CA VAL A 187 -11.64 6.29 -9.27
C VAL A 187 -10.85 6.04 -7.99
N GLU A 188 -10.74 7.04 -7.12
CA GLU A 188 -9.99 6.93 -5.86
C GLU A 188 -10.57 5.86 -4.89
N GLY A 189 -9.73 4.99 -4.32
CA GLY A 189 -10.07 4.11 -3.19
C GLY A 189 -10.23 2.63 -3.54
N LEU A 190 -11.44 2.05 -3.41
CA LEU A 190 -11.73 0.67 -3.85
C LEU A 190 -11.78 0.54 -5.38
N GLU A 191 -11.59 1.65 -6.08
CA GLU A 191 -11.51 1.70 -7.54
C GLU A 191 -12.60 0.95 -8.27
N THR A 192 -13.84 1.02 -7.80
CA THR A 192 -14.94 0.36 -8.48
C THR A 192 -15.74 1.35 -9.31
N PHE A 193 -16.24 0.93 -10.46
CA PHE A 193 -17.35 1.63 -11.11
C PHE A 193 -18.50 0.65 -11.33
N THR A 194 -19.64 1.17 -11.78
CA THR A 194 -20.85 0.35 -11.93
C THR A 194 -21.38 0.41 -13.34
N THR A 195 -21.75 -0.76 -13.86
CA THR A 195 -22.51 -0.85 -15.11
C THR A 195 -23.97 -0.44 -14.91
N ALA A 196 -24.68 -0.22 -16.02
CA ALA A 196 -26.11 0.11 -16.02
C ALA A 196 -26.99 -0.97 -15.39
N GLU A 197 -26.55 -2.22 -15.45
CA GLU A 197 -27.19 -3.40 -14.84
C GLU A 197 -26.99 -3.42 -13.30
N GLY A 198 -26.33 -2.39 -12.75
CA GLY A 198 -26.08 -2.26 -11.33
C GLY A 198 -25.00 -3.20 -10.81
N VAL A 199 -24.21 -3.83 -11.69
CA VAL A 199 -23.10 -4.71 -11.29
C VAL A 199 -21.87 -3.85 -11.05
N VAL A 200 -21.30 -3.97 -9.85
CA VAL A 200 -20.08 -3.27 -9.46
C VAL A 200 -18.87 -4.06 -9.95
N THR A 201 -18.07 -3.42 -10.78
CA THR A 201 -16.77 -3.93 -11.23
C THR A 201 -15.65 -3.30 -10.42
N HIS A 202 -14.49 -3.93 -10.41
CA HIS A 202 -13.29 -3.38 -9.79
C HIS A 202 -12.31 -3.03 -10.89
N ASN A 203 -11.90 -1.77 -10.98
CA ASN A 203 -10.78 -1.40 -11.82
C ASN A 203 -9.56 -2.15 -11.32
N THR A 204 -8.76 -2.66 -12.24
CA THR A 204 -7.45 -3.19 -11.90
C THR A 204 -6.40 -2.08 -11.92
N MET A 205 -6.77 -0.85 -11.54
CA MET A 205 -5.82 0.27 -11.42
C MET A 205 -5.26 0.42 -10.02
N ASN A 206 -5.50 -0.55 -9.14
CA ASN A 206 -4.82 -0.68 -7.87
C ASN A 206 -3.50 -1.40 -8.13
N THR A 207 -2.76 -0.76 -9.02
CA THR A 207 -1.33 -0.75 -9.08
C THR A 207 -0.98 0.45 -9.97
N PHE A 208 -0.99 1.66 -9.39
CA PHE A 208 0.12 2.55 -9.70
C PHE A 208 1.38 1.84 -9.19
N HIS A 209 1.87 0.98 -10.08
CA HIS A 209 3.12 0.31 -9.97
C HIS A 209 4.19 1.41 -9.84
N TYR A 210 4.94 1.37 -8.73
CA TYR A 210 6.39 1.21 -8.85
C TYR A 210 6.56 0.21 -9.97
N ALA A 211 6.86 0.67 -11.21
CA ALA A 211 6.66 -0.11 -12.43
C ALA A 211 6.99 -1.59 -12.13
N GLY A 212 6.09 -2.55 -12.39
CA GLY A 212 6.35 -3.98 -12.21
C GLY A 212 6.61 -4.59 -10.80
N VAL A 213 6.27 -3.96 -9.67
CA VAL A 213 6.23 -4.64 -8.36
C VAL A 213 4.78 -4.95 -7.96
N ALA A 214 4.13 -5.88 -8.67
CA ALA A 214 2.75 -6.30 -8.41
C ALA A 214 2.58 -7.22 -7.17
N GLU A 215 3.69 -7.66 -6.56
CA GLU A 215 3.68 -8.77 -5.59
C GLU A 215 3.93 -8.39 -4.13
N ILE A 216 4.21 -7.11 -3.83
CA ILE A 216 4.58 -6.65 -2.47
C ILE A 216 3.63 -5.51 -2.07
N ASP A 217 2.87 -5.73 -0.98
CA ASP A 217 2.01 -4.71 -0.40
C ASP A 217 2.86 -3.61 0.28
N VAL A 218 2.69 -2.37 -0.16
CA VAL A 218 3.38 -1.20 0.41
C VAL A 218 2.35 -0.22 0.94
N THR A 219 2.59 0.32 2.14
CA THR A 219 1.82 1.43 2.68
C THR A 219 2.12 2.68 1.88
N GLN A 220 1.11 3.20 1.19
CA GLN A 220 1.21 4.41 0.36
C GLN A 220 0.35 5.55 0.93
N GLY A 221 0.53 6.74 0.35
CA GLY A 221 -0.27 7.94 0.61
C GLY A 221 -0.14 8.49 2.04
N LEU A 222 -1.26 8.96 2.59
CA LEU A 222 -1.27 9.66 3.89
C LEU A 222 -0.75 8.80 5.07
N PRO A 223 -1.12 7.51 5.21
CA PRO A 223 -0.54 6.66 6.25
C PRO A 223 0.99 6.68 6.24
N ARG A 224 1.60 6.57 5.05
CA ARG A 224 3.06 6.58 4.88
C ARG A 224 3.68 7.91 5.28
N LEU A 225 3.07 9.04 4.87
CA LEU A 225 3.51 10.37 5.29
C LEU A 225 3.47 10.53 6.81
N ILE A 226 2.43 10.00 7.47
CA ILE A 226 2.34 10.02 8.95
C ILE A 226 3.49 9.22 9.56
N GLU A 227 3.83 8.05 9.04
CA GLU A 227 4.96 7.25 9.57
C GLU A 227 6.29 8.00 9.52
N LEU A 228 6.55 8.68 8.39
CA LEU A 228 7.77 9.45 8.17
C LEU A 228 7.84 10.65 9.12
N VAL A 229 6.76 11.44 9.18
CA VAL A 229 6.67 12.65 10.03
C VAL A 229 6.71 12.32 11.53
N ASP A 230 6.10 11.21 11.94
CA ASP A 230 6.18 10.71 13.32
C ASP A 230 7.48 9.95 13.60
N ALA A 231 8.37 9.83 12.61
CA ALA A 231 9.63 9.11 12.69
C ALA A 231 9.48 7.72 13.33
N ARG A 232 8.49 6.93 12.88
CA ARG A 232 8.26 5.57 13.42
C ARG A 232 9.50 4.70 13.28
N LYS A 233 9.83 3.94 14.32
CA LYS A 233 11.03 3.08 14.36
C LYS A 233 11.00 1.95 13.34
N THR A 234 9.81 1.39 13.12
CA THR A 234 9.56 0.32 12.17
C THR A 234 8.33 0.76 11.37
N PRO A 235 8.44 0.90 10.05
CA PRO A 235 7.29 1.16 9.20
C PRO A 235 6.38 -0.07 9.16
N ASP A 236 5.09 0.13 8.82
CA ASP A 236 4.12 -0.96 8.80
C ASP A 236 4.43 -1.96 7.66
N THR A 237 4.99 -1.49 6.54
CA THR A 237 5.49 -2.33 5.42
C THR A 237 6.96 -1.98 5.09
N PRO A 238 7.93 -2.58 5.80
CA PRO A 238 9.34 -2.37 5.48
C PRO A 238 9.69 -3.02 4.13
N MET A 239 10.42 -2.30 3.29
CA MET A 239 10.88 -2.80 2.00
C MET A 239 12.27 -2.28 1.65
N MET A 240 12.98 -3.03 0.81
CA MET A 240 14.27 -2.61 0.25
C MET A 240 14.31 -2.74 -1.26
N THR A 241 15.07 -1.85 -1.87
CA THR A 241 15.43 -1.90 -3.29
C THR A 241 16.91 -2.24 -3.37
N VAL A 242 17.21 -3.50 -3.66
CA VAL A 242 18.57 -4.06 -3.67
C VAL A 242 19.08 -4.11 -5.10
N HIS A 243 20.12 -3.33 -5.36
CA HIS A 243 20.81 -3.31 -6.63
C HIS A 243 21.92 -4.37 -6.63
N LEU A 244 22.18 -4.97 -7.79
CA LEU A 244 23.19 -6.01 -7.96
C LEU A 244 24.45 -5.47 -8.64
N ASP A 245 25.59 -6.12 -8.40
CA ASP A 245 26.87 -5.73 -8.98
C ASP A 245 27.24 -6.52 -10.24
N GLY A 246 27.95 -5.86 -11.16
CA GLY A 246 28.65 -6.48 -12.30
C GLY A 246 27.86 -7.57 -13.03
N VAL A 247 28.28 -8.83 -12.81
CA VAL A 247 27.69 -10.00 -13.48
C VAL A 247 26.35 -10.45 -12.89
N HIS A 248 26.08 -10.13 -11.61
CA HIS A 248 24.83 -10.48 -10.94
C HIS A 248 23.67 -9.63 -11.45
N ALA A 249 23.95 -8.38 -11.87
CA ALA A 249 22.95 -7.48 -12.44
C ALA A 249 22.46 -7.90 -13.84
N THR A 250 23.26 -8.63 -14.62
CA THR A 250 22.91 -9.00 -16.01
C THR A 250 22.45 -10.43 -16.18
N ASP A 251 22.77 -11.31 -15.22
CA ASP A 251 22.55 -12.75 -15.31
C ASP A 251 21.49 -13.18 -14.28
N ARG A 252 20.37 -13.68 -14.78
CA ARG A 252 19.23 -14.09 -13.95
C ARG A 252 19.59 -15.20 -12.98
N ASP A 253 20.41 -16.16 -13.39
CA ASP A 253 20.75 -17.32 -12.54
C ASP A 253 21.60 -16.87 -11.34
N LYS A 254 22.50 -15.91 -11.56
CA LYS A 254 23.32 -15.31 -10.49
C LYS A 254 22.52 -14.38 -9.59
N ALA A 255 21.56 -13.64 -10.14
CA ALA A 255 20.63 -12.86 -9.34
C ALA A 255 19.84 -13.77 -8.38
N HIS A 256 19.40 -14.94 -8.84
CA HIS A 256 18.75 -15.94 -7.99
C HIS A 256 19.64 -16.46 -6.87
N GLU A 257 20.96 -16.61 -7.08
CA GLU A 257 21.89 -16.98 -6.01
C GLU A 257 21.89 -15.95 -4.86
N VAL A 258 21.84 -14.65 -5.20
CA VAL A 258 21.74 -13.56 -4.22
C VAL A 258 20.39 -13.61 -3.50
N VAL A 259 19.29 -13.86 -4.22
CA VAL A 259 17.96 -14.04 -3.61
C VAL A 259 17.98 -15.12 -2.53
N TRP A 260 18.58 -16.28 -2.80
CA TRP A 260 18.66 -17.37 -1.81
C TRP A 260 19.54 -17.05 -0.60
N ASN A 261 20.35 -16.00 -0.65
CA ASN A 261 21.13 -15.54 0.50
C ASN A 261 20.40 -14.46 1.30
N ILE A 262 19.41 -13.80 0.69
CA ILE A 262 18.60 -12.75 1.32
C ILE A 262 17.31 -13.34 1.91
N GLU A 263 16.53 -14.08 1.11
CA GLU A 263 15.19 -14.54 1.48
C GLU A 263 15.20 -15.55 2.64
N ALA A 264 14.42 -15.26 3.69
CA ALA A 264 14.26 -16.16 4.83
C ALA A 264 13.65 -17.49 4.40
N THR A 265 14.42 -18.56 4.54
CA THR A 265 13.95 -19.91 4.21
C THR A 265 13.49 -20.62 5.48
N LYS A 266 12.17 -20.70 5.66
CA LYS A 266 11.49 -21.44 6.73
C LYS A 266 11.26 -22.91 6.35
N ILE A 267 10.88 -23.75 7.32
CA ILE A 267 10.74 -25.20 7.08
C ILE A 267 9.74 -25.56 5.98
N LEU A 268 8.66 -24.78 5.85
CA LEU A 268 7.60 -25.01 4.86
C LEU A 268 8.08 -24.83 3.42
N ALA A 269 9.15 -24.06 3.21
CA ALA A 269 9.77 -23.90 1.90
C ALA A 269 10.73 -25.05 1.57
N LEU A 270 11.11 -25.87 2.55
CA LEU A 270 12.12 -26.93 2.40
C LEU A 270 11.52 -28.33 2.29
N GLY A 271 10.29 -28.53 2.72
CA GLY A 271 9.66 -29.84 2.70
C GLY A 271 8.34 -29.92 3.47
N ASP A 272 7.80 -31.14 3.53
CA ASP A 272 6.53 -31.43 4.17
C ASP A 272 6.74 -31.79 5.65
N VAL A 273 6.01 -31.11 6.53
CA VAL A 273 6.01 -31.39 7.97
C VAL A 273 4.79 -32.21 8.32
N SER A 274 5.01 -33.38 8.93
CA SER A 274 3.95 -34.27 9.41
C SER A 274 4.15 -34.60 10.89
N THR A 275 3.06 -34.74 11.63
CA THR A 275 3.10 -35.04 13.07
C THR A 275 2.50 -36.41 13.34
N ASN A 276 3.29 -37.31 13.91
CA ASN A 276 2.84 -38.62 14.36
C ASN A 276 2.53 -38.60 15.85
N VAL A 277 1.24 -38.56 16.19
CA VAL A 277 0.75 -38.51 17.57
C VAL A 277 0.92 -39.84 18.31
N ALA A 278 1.03 -40.97 17.60
CA ALA A 278 1.21 -42.28 18.25
C ALA A 278 2.63 -42.45 18.79
N ASP A 279 3.61 -42.02 18.01
CA ASP A 279 5.04 -42.10 18.35
C ASP A 279 5.56 -40.81 19.01
N MET A 280 4.73 -39.76 19.09
CA MET A 280 5.10 -38.42 19.60
C MET A 280 6.30 -37.82 18.85
N LEU A 281 6.30 -37.96 17.52
CA LEU A 281 7.38 -37.50 16.66
C LEU A 281 6.84 -36.53 15.59
N VAL A 282 7.59 -35.46 15.35
CA VAL A 282 7.48 -34.62 14.15
C VAL A 282 8.42 -35.22 13.11
N GLN A 283 7.91 -35.43 11.90
CA GLN A 283 8.67 -35.93 10.76
C GLN A 283 8.67 -34.87 9.67
N ILE A 284 9.85 -34.48 9.22
CA ILE A 284 10.04 -33.50 8.15
C ILE A 284 10.64 -34.24 6.95
N ASP A 285 9.90 -34.31 5.84
CA ASP A 285 10.38 -34.85 4.58
C ASP A 285 10.87 -33.72 3.68
N LEU A 286 12.19 -33.58 3.56
CA LEU A 286 12.82 -32.50 2.83
C LEU A 286 12.84 -32.79 1.32
N ASN A 287 12.53 -31.78 0.51
CA ASN A 287 12.58 -31.91 -0.94
C ASN A 287 14.02 -31.77 -1.46
N GLU A 288 14.53 -32.81 -2.10
CA GLU A 288 15.89 -32.87 -2.64
C GLU A 288 16.18 -31.80 -3.70
N GLU A 289 15.20 -31.45 -4.53
CA GLU A 289 15.32 -30.44 -5.59
C GLU A 289 15.48 -29.04 -4.98
N THR A 290 14.58 -28.68 -4.07
CA THR A 290 14.60 -27.37 -3.39
C THR A 290 15.85 -27.16 -2.55
N LEU A 291 16.38 -28.22 -1.90
CA LEU A 291 17.63 -28.15 -1.15
C LEU A 291 18.84 -27.86 -2.06
N ARG A 292 18.89 -28.47 -3.25
CA ARG A 292 19.99 -28.23 -4.21
C ARG A 292 19.97 -26.83 -4.79
N GLU A 293 18.78 -26.31 -5.09
CA GLU A 293 18.62 -24.94 -5.59
C GLU A 293 19.03 -23.90 -4.55
N ARG A 294 18.60 -24.09 -3.29
CA ARG A 294 18.87 -23.15 -2.20
C ARG A 294 20.32 -23.23 -1.69
N TRP A 295 20.99 -24.38 -1.78
CA TRP A 295 22.38 -24.58 -1.36
C TRP A 295 23.26 -25.17 -2.48
N PRO A 296 23.56 -24.40 -3.54
CA PRO A 296 24.32 -24.88 -4.69
C PRO A 296 25.79 -25.20 -4.36
N THR A 297 26.30 -24.72 -3.22
CA THR A 297 27.69 -24.93 -2.77
C THR A 297 27.92 -26.27 -2.06
N PHE A 298 26.87 -27.02 -1.74
CA PHE A 298 26.98 -28.31 -1.04
C PHE A 298 26.89 -29.48 -2.02
N ASP A 299 27.89 -30.38 -1.99
CA ASP A 299 27.96 -31.55 -2.86
C ASP A 299 26.98 -32.66 -2.47
N SER A 300 26.52 -32.70 -1.21
CA SER A 300 25.60 -33.72 -0.71
C SER A 300 24.40 -33.12 0.02
N VAL A 301 23.22 -33.67 -0.28
CA VAL A 301 21.94 -33.30 0.35
C VAL A 301 21.93 -33.72 1.83
N GLU A 302 22.69 -34.76 2.17
CA GLU A 302 22.86 -35.29 3.52
C GLU A 302 23.55 -34.29 4.46
N ASP A 303 24.48 -33.49 3.94
CA ASP A 303 25.15 -32.43 4.70
C ASP A 303 24.19 -31.26 4.98
N ILE A 304 23.35 -30.90 4.00
CA ILE A 304 22.33 -29.85 4.15
C ILE A 304 21.29 -30.28 5.19
N ALA A 305 20.76 -31.51 5.07
CA ALA A 305 19.84 -32.08 6.04
C ALA A 305 20.47 -32.19 7.44
N GLY A 306 21.78 -32.47 7.52
CA GLY A 306 22.53 -32.45 8.78
C GLY A 306 22.62 -31.06 9.41
N ARG A 307 22.80 -30.01 8.61
CA ARG A 307 22.78 -28.63 9.09
C ARG A 307 21.40 -28.22 9.58
N ILE A 308 20.34 -28.56 8.83
CA ILE A 308 18.94 -28.32 9.23
C ILE A 308 18.65 -29.01 10.57
N ALA A 309 19.03 -30.28 10.71
CA ALA A 309 18.88 -31.02 11.95
C ALA A 309 19.64 -30.35 13.11
N GLY A 310 20.90 -29.95 12.91
CA GLY A 310 21.68 -29.25 13.94
C GLY A 310 21.08 -27.90 14.36
N THR A 311 20.46 -27.16 13.43
CA THR A 311 19.72 -25.93 13.76
C THR A 311 18.50 -26.26 14.63
N ILE A 312 17.75 -27.32 14.29
CA ILE A 312 16.59 -27.78 15.09
C ILE A 312 17.03 -28.16 16.52
N GLU A 313 18.14 -28.90 16.67
CA GLU A 313 18.65 -29.27 17.99
C GLU A 313 19.04 -28.04 18.83
N SER A 314 19.67 -27.05 18.21
CA SER A 314 20.13 -25.84 18.89
C SER A 314 18.99 -24.92 19.31
N GLU A 315 17.99 -24.73 18.45
CA GLU A 315 16.88 -23.79 18.68
C GLU A 315 15.78 -24.42 19.55
N LEU A 316 15.42 -25.69 19.32
CA LEU A 316 14.35 -26.36 20.06
C LEU A 316 14.86 -27.15 21.27
N GLY A 317 16.16 -27.40 21.39
CA GLY A 317 16.74 -28.17 22.50
C GLY A 317 16.32 -29.64 22.53
N VAL A 318 16.03 -30.22 21.36
CA VAL A 318 15.59 -31.62 21.19
C VAL A 318 16.68 -32.45 20.51
N GLU A 319 16.67 -33.77 20.69
CA GLU A 319 17.50 -34.67 19.88
C GLU A 319 16.83 -34.94 18.52
N THR A 320 17.60 -34.85 17.44
CA THR A 320 17.12 -35.17 16.09
C THR A 320 17.61 -36.53 15.64
N ASP A 321 16.74 -37.31 15.01
CA ASP A 321 17.07 -38.55 14.32
C ASP A 321 16.91 -38.38 12.81
N ARG A 322 17.76 -39.06 12.04
CA ARG A 322 17.78 -39.01 10.57
C ARG A 322 17.71 -40.42 9.99
N PRO A 323 16.50 -41.00 9.90
CA PRO A 323 16.31 -42.33 9.33
C PRO A 323 16.56 -42.41 7.82
N SER A 324 16.53 -41.28 7.10
CA SER A 324 16.90 -41.21 5.68
C SER A 324 17.69 -39.92 5.37
N PRO A 325 18.31 -39.79 4.19
CA PRO A 325 19.03 -38.59 3.76
C PRO A 325 18.21 -37.30 3.78
N THR A 326 16.89 -37.41 3.59
CA THR A 326 15.97 -36.27 3.47
C THR A 326 14.96 -36.20 4.63
N LEU A 327 14.86 -37.25 5.44
CA LEU A 327 13.88 -37.34 6.53
C LEU A 327 14.54 -37.00 7.87
N VAL A 328 14.09 -35.91 8.48
CA VAL A 328 14.49 -35.50 9.83
C VAL A 328 13.34 -35.72 10.80
N GLN A 329 13.62 -36.29 11.97
CA GLN A 329 12.62 -36.58 12.99
C GLN A 329 13.06 -36.06 14.35
N PHE A 330 12.12 -35.55 15.13
CA PHE A 330 12.38 -35.13 16.50
C PHE A 330 11.09 -35.16 17.32
N GLY A 331 11.21 -35.13 18.64
CA GLY A 331 10.06 -35.15 19.54
C GLY A 331 10.43 -34.67 20.94
N PRO A 332 9.44 -34.47 21.83
CA PRO A 332 9.70 -34.05 23.20
C PRO A 332 10.36 -35.17 24.01
N GLU A 333 11.26 -34.80 24.93
CA GLU A 333 11.95 -35.76 25.83
C GLU A 333 10.96 -36.60 26.66
N GLU A 334 9.82 -36.01 27.03
CA GLU A 334 8.70 -36.69 27.68
C GLU A 334 7.47 -36.69 26.77
N PRO A 335 6.72 -37.81 26.67
CA PRO A 335 5.59 -37.93 25.75
C PRO A 335 4.43 -37.03 26.20
N SER A 336 4.34 -35.86 25.58
CA SER A 336 3.31 -34.85 25.84
C SER A 336 2.81 -34.25 24.53
N TYR A 337 1.52 -34.45 24.25
CA TYR A 337 0.87 -33.90 23.07
C TYR A 337 0.96 -32.36 23.00
N ARG A 338 0.89 -31.69 24.17
CA ARG A 338 0.99 -30.23 24.23
C ARG A 338 2.39 -29.75 23.83
N GLN A 339 3.44 -30.41 24.31
CA GLN A 339 4.81 -30.05 23.95
C GLN A 339 5.08 -30.34 22.47
N LEU A 340 4.54 -31.43 21.93
CA LEU A 340 4.64 -31.73 20.50
C LEU A 340 4.05 -30.61 19.63
N LEU A 341 2.86 -30.11 19.97
CA LEU A 341 2.26 -28.97 19.25
C LEU A 341 3.08 -27.69 19.40
N GLN A 342 3.63 -27.41 20.58
CA GLN A 342 4.50 -26.25 20.79
C GLN A 342 5.76 -26.33 19.94
N LEU A 343 6.40 -27.50 19.88
CA LEU A 343 7.57 -27.76 19.04
C LEU A 343 7.27 -27.57 17.55
N VAL A 344 6.07 -27.95 17.08
CA VAL A 344 5.67 -27.71 15.68
C VAL A 344 5.50 -26.21 15.41
N GLU A 345 4.88 -25.46 16.32
CA GLU A 345 4.75 -24.01 16.16
C GLU A 345 6.11 -23.29 16.19
N GLU A 346 6.99 -23.67 17.12
CA GLU A 346 8.34 -23.12 17.21
C GLU A 346 9.17 -23.48 15.97
N LEU A 347 9.05 -24.70 15.44
CA LEU A 347 9.71 -25.12 14.19
C LEU A 347 9.31 -24.24 13.00
N ARG A 348 8.05 -23.79 12.93
CA ARG A 348 7.55 -22.97 11.82
C ARG A 348 8.19 -21.58 11.78
N GLU A 349 8.66 -21.07 12.92
CA GLU A 349 9.31 -19.75 13.00
C GLU A 349 10.82 -19.79 12.77
N ILE A 350 11.46 -20.97 12.88
CA ILE A 350 12.90 -21.10 12.68
C ILE A 350 13.27 -20.80 11.22
N VAL A 351 14.27 -19.94 11.04
CA VAL A 351 14.87 -19.60 9.76
C VAL A 351 16.15 -20.41 9.55
N PHE A 352 16.20 -21.20 8.49
CA PHE A 352 17.31 -22.11 8.19
C PHE A 352 18.38 -21.49 7.28
N LYS A 353 17.98 -20.51 6.47
CA LYS A 353 18.83 -19.75 5.55
C LYS A 353 18.26 -18.35 5.34
N GLY A 354 19.10 -17.41 4.94
CA GLY A 354 18.69 -16.05 4.63
C GLY A 354 18.65 -15.15 5.87
N ILE A 355 17.98 -14.02 5.71
CA ILE A 355 17.84 -12.99 6.71
C ILE A 355 16.42 -13.06 7.28
N GLU A 356 16.27 -13.33 8.58
CA GLU A 356 14.99 -13.52 9.26
C GLU A 356 13.99 -12.37 9.03
N GLU A 357 14.48 -11.14 8.97
CA GLU A 357 13.65 -9.96 8.81
C GLU A 357 13.13 -9.75 7.37
N ILE A 358 13.52 -10.60 6.41
CA ILE A 358 13.14 -10.50 5.00
C ILE A 358 12.36 -11.76 4.59
N SER A 359 11.04 -11.64 4.46
CA SER A 359 10.12 -12.75 4.20
C SER A 359 10.14 -13.22 2.75
N ARG A 360 10.15 -12.27 1.81
CA ARG A 360 10.02 -12.53 0.37
C ARG A 360 10.92 -11.60 -0.42
N VAL A 361 11.42 -12.08 -1.56
CA VAL A 361 12.22 -11.29 -2.50
C VAL A 361 11.72 -11.50 -3.93
N VAL A 362 11.45 -10.40 -4.63
CA VAL A 362 10.97 -10.38 -6.01
C VAL A 362 12.06 -9.85 -6.91
N ILE A 363 12.35 -10.56 -8.01
CA ILE A 363 13.35 -10.14 -9.00
C ILE A 363 12.64 -9.42 -10.13
N ARG A 364 13.09 -8.21 -10.45
CA ARG A 364 12.63 -7.45 -11.60
C ARG A 364 13.78 -7.08 -12.51
N LYS A 365 13.52 -6.99 -13.81
CA LYS A 365 14.44 -6.44 -14.79
C LYS A 365 14.01 -5.02 -15.14
N GLU A 366 14.90 -4.06 -14.95
CA GLU A 366 14.63 -2.64 -15.18
C GLU A 366 15.63 -2.04 -16.18
N GLU A 367 15.13 -1.15 -17.04
CA GLU A 367 15.96 -0.41 -17.97
C GLU A 367 16.49 0.84 -17.28
N MET A 368 17.81 0.91 -17.13
CA MET A 368 18.51 2.05 -16.54
C MET A 368 18.48 3.25 -17.50
N GLU A 369 18.72 4.46 -16.98
CA GLU A 369 18.83 5.69 -17.81
C GLU A 369 19.87 5.57 -18.94
N ASN A 370 20.81 4.64 -18.79
CA ASN A 370 21.90 4.34 -19.72
C ASN A 370 21.42 3.55 -20.96
N GLY A 371 20.19 3.00 -20.92
CA GLY A 371 19.65 2.03 -21.88
C GLY A 371 20.12 0.58 -21.65
N ASP A 372 20.78 0.31 -20.53
CA ASP A 372 21.17 -1.05 -20.12
C ASP A 372 20.09 -1.64 -19.21
N GLU A 373 19.74 -2.91 -19.40
CA GLU A 373 18.77 -3.60 -18.55
C GLU A 373 19.49 -4.34 -17.39
N GLU A 374 19.12 -4.05 -16.15
CA GLU A 374 19.68 -4.66 -14.95
C GLU A 374 18.59 -5.36 -14.12
N PHE A 375 18.96 -6.45 -13.43
CA PHE A 375 18.11 -7.11 -12.44
C PHE A 375 18.22 -6.40 -11.08
N ILE A 376 17.08 -5.99 -10.54
CA ILE A 376 16.90 -5.36 -9.23
C ILE A 376 16.06 -6.30 -8.37
N LEU A 377 16.39 -6.40 -7.09
CA LEU A 377 15.63 -7.20 -6.13
C LEU A 377 14.81 -6.28 -5.22
N TYR A 378 13.52 -6.54 -5.13
CA TYR A 378 12.62 -5.90 -4.18
C TYR A 378 12.33 -6.85 -3.04
N THR A 379 12.51 -6.39 -1.79
CA THR A 379 12.32 -7.23 -0.61
C THR A 379 11.09 -6.81 0.19
N GLU A 380 10.37 -7.80 0.70
CA GLU A 380 9.39 -7.62 1.77
C GLU A 380 10.11 -7.85 3.10
N GLY A 381 10.19 -6.81 3.93
CA GLY A 381 11.12 -6.76 5.04
C GLY A 381 12.35 -5.91 4.76
N SER A 382 13.06 -5.52 5.81
CA SER A 382 14.30 -4.75 5.69
C SER A 382 15.37 -5.19 6.69
N ASN A 383 16.60 -5.38 6.19
CA ASN A 383 17.81 -5.49 6.99
C ASN A 383 19.03 -5.01 6.18
N LEU A 384 19.12 -3.69 5.97
CA LEU A 384 20.15 -3.05 5.18
C LEU A 384 21.56 -3.47 5.61
N LYS A 385 21.82 -3.56 6.92
CA LYS A 385 23.14 -3.91 7.42
C LYS A 385 23.61 -5.29 6.95
N LYS A 386 22.74 -6.30 7.05
CA LYS A 386 23.08 -7.67 6.64
C LYS A 386 23.13 -7.79 5.11
N VAL A 387 22.24 -7.10 4.41
CA VAL A 387 22.15 -7.15 2.94
C VAL A 387 23.39 -6.55 2.27
N LEU A 388 23.90 -5.43 2.77
CA LEU A 388 25.10 -4.78 2.21
C LEU A 388 26.38 -5.63 2.34
N ASP A 389 26.41 -6.61 3.25
CA ASP A 389 27.54 -7.52 3.45
C ASP A 389 27.51 -8.73 2.50
N ILE A 390 26.44 -8.91 1.72
CA ILE A 390 26.27 -10.05 0.80
C ILE A 390 27.04 -9.83 -0.50
N GLU A 391 27.79 -10.85 -0.95
CA GLU A 391 28.47 -10.84 -2.24
C GLU A 391 27.46 -10.80 -3.39
N GLY A 392 27.67 -9.88 -4.35
CA GLY A 392 26.75 -9.66 -5.47
C GLY A 392 25.81 -8.47 -5.29
N VAL A 393 25.71 -7.91 -4.08
CA VAL A 393 24.91 -6.70 -3.81
C VAL A 393 25.74 -5.44 -4.03
N ASP A 394 25.18 -4.48 -4.76
CA ASP A 394 25.74 -3.15 -4.94
C ASP A 394 25.41 -2.27 -3.74
N ALA A 395 26.39 -2.14 -2.84
CA ALA A 395 26.26 -1.33 -1.64
C ALA A 395 26.15 0.19 -1.88
N SER A 396 26.43 0.67 -3.09
CA SER A 396 26.40 2.11 -3.41
C SER A 396 25.02 2.61 -3.87
N ARG A 397 24.17 1.70 -4.36
CA ARG A 397 22.83 2.02 -4.89
C ARG A 397 21.69 1.38 -4.09
N THR A 398 21.97 0.37 -3.28
CA THR A 398 20.95 -0.31 -2.46
C THR A 398 20.39 0.64 -1.39
N THR A 399 19.05 0.74 -1.32
CA THR A 399 18.35 1.58 -0.34
C THR A 399 17.18 0.83 0.32
N CYS A 400 16.61 1.41 1.38
CA CYS A 400 15.41 0.92 2.03
C CYS A 400 14.51 2.05 2.51
N ASN A 401 13.22 1.74 2.68
CA ASN A 401 12.22 2.71 3.09
C ASN A 401 12.24 2.96 4.62
N ASN A 402 13.13 2.32 5.38
CA ASN A 402 13.25 2.50 6.83
C ASN A 402 14.32 3.55 7.18
N ILE A 403 13.87 4.75 7.52
CA ILE A 403 14.76 5.90 7.82
C ILE A 403 15.71 5.67 9.00
N HIS A 404 15.31 4.88 10.01
CA HIS A 404 16.16 4.59 11.17
C HIS A 404 17.25 3.60 10.83
N GLU A 405 16.95 2.65 9.95
CA GLU A 405 17.91 1.69 9.45
C GLU A 405 18.99 2.35 8.58
N ILE A 406 18.58 3.27 7.70
CA ILE A 406 19.48 4.13 6.93
C ILE A 406 20.39 4.93 7.86
N ASN A 407 19.84 5.58 8.90
CA ASN A 407 20.65 6.33 9.87
C ASN A 407 21.68 5.44 10.58
N ASN A 408 21.28 4.23 11.00
CA ASN A 408 22.17 3.31 11.71
C ASN A 408 23.29 2.76 10.83
N CYS A 409 23.07 2.63 9.52
CA CYS A 409 24.05 2.07 8.58
C CYS A 409 24.90 3.14 7.89
N LEU A 410 24.28 4.21 7.40
CA LEU A 410 24.88 5.23 6.53
C LEU A 410 25.05 6.59 7.22
N GLY A 411 24.26 6.88 8.27
CA GLY A 411 24.34 8.11 9.07
C GLY A 411 23.21 9.11 8.81
N ILE A 412 23.24 10.22 9.57
CA ILE A 412 22.12 11.16 9.65
C ILE A 412 21.82 11.91 8.35
N GLU A 413 22.85 12.27 7.56
CA GLU A 413 22.65 12.95 6.26
C GLU A 413 22.03 12.03 5.21
N ALA A 414 22.36 10.74 5.24
CA ALA A 414 21.71 9.76 4.37
C ALA A 414 20.25 9.58 4.78
N ALA A 415 19.96 9.57 6.08
CA ALA A 415 18.58 9.53 6.56
C ALA A 415 17.79 10.80 6.21
N ARG A 416 18.43 11.98 6.27
CA ARG A 416 17.84 13.26 5.84
C ARG A 416 17.44 13.20 4.36
N GLU A 417 18.31 12.69 3.50
CA GLU A 417 18.00 12.52 2.08
C GLU A 417 16.90 11.49 1.86
N GLN A 418 16.94 10.34 2.55
CA GLN A 418 15.89 9.33 2.46
C GLN A 418 14.51 9.88 2.86
N ILE A 419 14.44 10.73 3.90
CA ILE A 419 13.17 11.37 4.28
C ILE A 419 12.65 12.26 3.14
N ILE A 420 13.53 12.99 2.46
CA ILE A 420 13.15 13.86 1.33
C ILE A 420 12.64 13.02 0.17
N GLU A 421 13.44 12.03 -0.28
CA GLU A 421 13.10 11.17 -1.41
C GLU A 421 11.81 10.39 -1.14
N GLU A 422 11.70 9.75 0.01
CA GLU A 422 10.51 8.96 0.36
C GLU A 422 9.25 9.84 0.46
N THR A 423 9.36 11.03 1.06
CA THR A 423 8.23 11.96 1.16
C THR A 423 7.82 12.48 -0.21
N MET A 424 8.79 12.76 -1.10
CA MET A 424 8.52 13.19 -2.47
C MET A 424 7.82 12.08 -3.25
N ASN A 425 8.38 10.86 -3.22
CA ASN A 425 7.80 9.68 -3.89
C ASN A 425 6.36 9.43 -3.40
N THR A 426 6.13 9.50 -2.09
CA THR A 426 4.78 9.30 -1.52
C THR A 426 3.78 10.38 -1.98
N LEU A 427 4.24 11.61 -2.25
CA LEU A 427 3.38 12.69 -2.75
C LEU A 427 3.13 12.56 -4.26
N GLU A 428 4.16 12.23 -5.04
CA GLU A 428 4.05 11.97 -6.49
C GLU A 428 3.12 10.79 -6.77
N GLU A 429 3.19 9.72 -5.96
CA GLU A 429 2.25 8.58 -6.03
C GLU A 429 0.79 8.97 -5.79
N GLN A 430 0.52 10.15 -5.20
CA GLN A 430 -0.83 10.68 -4.97
C GLN A 430 -1.20 11.78 -5.96
N GLY A 431 -0.44 11.92 -7.06
CA GLY A 431 -0.64 12.97 -8.06
C GLY A 431 -0.32 14.38 -7.56
N LEU A 432 0.47 14.51 -6.49
CA LEU A 432 0.91 15.78 -5.91
C LEU A 432 2.33 16.14 -6.34
N ASP A 433 2.62 15.98 -7.64
CA ASP A 433 3.94 16.17 -8.26
C ASP A 433 4.44 17.62 -8.19
N ASP A 434 3.52 18.57 -7.99
CA ASP A 434 3.79 20.01 -7.97
C ASP A 434 4.38 20.51 -6.64
N VAL A 435 4.55 19.64 -5.64
CA VAL A 435 5.08 20.04 -4.33
C VAL A 435 6.55 20.44 -4.45
N ASN A 436 6.85 21.67 -4.05
CA ASN A 436 8.23 22.14 -4.12
C ASN A 436 9.11 21.44 -3.07
N ILE A 437 10.18 20.78 -3.53
CA ILE A 437 11.18 20.09 -2.70
C ILE A 437 11.70 20.93 -1.52
N ARG A 438 11.73 22.27 -1.62
CA ARG A 438 12.19 23.15 -0.53
C ARG A 438 11.36 23.00 0.76
N HIS A 439 10.09 22.65 0.65
CA HIS A 439 9.25 22.38 1.82
C HIS A 439 9.68 21.08 2.51
N LEU A 440 9.97 20.05 1.72
CA LEU A 440 10.44 18.75 2.21
C LEU A 440 11.84 18.85 2.81
N MET A 441 12.73 19.62 2.18
CA MET A 441 14.05 19.93 2.73
C MET A 441 13.92 20.59 4.10
N LEU A 442 13.07 21.62 4.24
CA LEU A 442 12.91 22.31 5.52
C LEU A 442 12.41 21.38 6.63
N VAL A 443 11.43 20.51 6.32
CA VAL A 443 10.91 19.54 7.29
C VAL A 443 12.00 18.54 7.69
N SER A 444 12.70 17.97 6.71
CA SER A 444 13.75 16.98 6.93
C SER A 444 14.95 17.55 7.70
N ASP A 445 15.33 18.80 7.40
CA ASP A 445 16.39 19.51 8.12
C ASP A 445 15.99 19.73 9.58
N ILE A 446 14.74 20.13 9.86
CA ILE A 446 14.24 20.30 11.25
C ILE A 446 14.24 18.95 11.99
N MET A 447 13.85 17.86 11.32
CA MET A 447 13.82 16.51 11.90
C MET A 447 15.20 15.93 12.20
N THR A 448 16.26 16.41 11.56
CA THR A 448 17.61 15.83 11.66
C THR A 448 18.67 16.76 12.25
N ASN A 449 18.31 18.01 12.55
CA ASN A 449 19.24 19.07 12.98
C ASN A 449 20.07 18.73 14.23
N ASN A 450 19.57 17.90 15.14
CA ASN A 450 20.25 17.55 16.39
C ASN A 450 21.20 16.34 16.26
N GLY A 451 21.38 15.79 15.05
CA GLY A 451 22.21 14.60 14.82
C GLY A 451 21.50 13.27 15.10
N GLU A 452 20.21 13.32 15.42
CA GLU A 452 19.29 12.18 15.57
C GLU A 452 18.00 12.51 14.81
N ILE A 453 17.24 11.48 14.41
CA ILE A 453 15.93 11.67 13.77
C ILE A 453 14.88 11.92 14.86
N GLU A 454 14.30 13.11 14.88
CA GLU A 454 13.24 13.48 15.81
C GLU A 454 11.88 13.53 15.11
N SER A 455 10.85 13.04 15.80
CA SER A 455 9.46 13.17 15.35
C SER A 455 8.96 14.61 15.47
N ILE A 456 8.04 15.03 14.60
CA ILE A 456 7.48 16.39 14.67
C ILE A 456 6.53 16.56 15.86
N GLY A 457 5.89 15.47 16.28
CA GLY A 457 4.88 15.45 17.34
C GLY A 457 5.41 15.69 18.76
N ARG A 458 4.57 15.32 19.75
CA ARG A 458 4.80 15.59 21.18
C ARG A 458 6.03 14.94 21.79
N HIS A 459 6.58 13.90 21.16
CA HIS A 459 7.75 13.17 21.70
C HIS A 459 9.08 13.61 21.08
N GLY A 460 9.05 14.50 20.08
CA GLY A 460 10.23 15.07 19.46
C GLY A 460 10.18 16.59 19.48
N ILE A 461 10.28 17.21 18.30
CA ILE A 461 10.51 18.65 18.11
C ILE A 461 9.51 19.53 18.88
N SER A 462 8.21 19.23 18.81
CA SER A 462 7.19 20.06 19.46
C SER A 462 7.18 19.91 20.98
N GLY A 463 7.50 18.72 21.49
CA GLY A 463 7.59 18.43 22.93
C GLY A 463 8.90 18.85 23.57
N ASN A 464 9.97 18.99 22.78
CA ASN A 464 11.30 19.37 23.23
C ASN A 464 11.60 20.88 23.05
N LYS A 465 10.60 21.71 22.71
CA LYS A 465 10.79 23.17 22.65
C LYS A 465 11.30 23.73 23.98
N ASP A 466 12.27 24.64 23.93
CA ASP A 466 12.85 25.24 25.13
C ASP A 466 11.78 25.95 25.99
N SER A 467 10.85 26.70 25.36
CA SER A 467 9.79 27.40 26.08
C SER A 467 8.80 26.45 26.74
N VAL A 468 8.64 26.60 28.05
CA VAL A 468 7.64 25.88 28.86
C VAL A 468 6.23 26.22 28.40
N LEU A 469 5.96 27.50 28.11
CA LEU A 469 4.65 27.95 27.63
C LEU A 469 4.34 27.39 26.25
N ALA A 470 5.34 27.31 25.36
CA ALA A 470 5.17 26.71 24.04
C ALA A 470 4.84 25.21 24.15
N ARG A 471 5.55 24.45 24.98
CA ARG A 471 5.25 23.02 25.24
C ARG A 471 3.86 22.84 25.83
N ALA A 472 3.53 23.60 26.88
CA ALA A 472 2.26 23.48 27.58
C ALA A 472 1.04 23.86 26.70
N ALA A 473 1.21 24.74 25.73
CA ALA A 473 0.16 25.13 24.78
C ALA A 473 -0.06 24.10 23.65
N PHE A 474 0.92 23.25 23.36
CA PHE A 474 0.81 22.23 22.33
C PHE A 474 0.00 21.02 22.84
N GLU A 475 0.52 20.29 23.84
CA GLU A 475 -0.16 19.15 24.47
C GLU A 475 0.31 18.96 25.93
N VAL A 476 -0.39 18.12 26.71
CA VAL A 476 0.00 17.71 28.09
C VAL A 476 0.31 18.90 29.03
N THR A 477 -0.52 19.95 28.97
CA THR A 477 -0.32 21.24 29.65
C THR A 477 0.04 21.13 31.13
N VAL A 478 -0.69 20.30 31.90
CA VAL A 478 -0.53 20.23 33.36
C VAL A 478 0.83 19.66 33.75
N ASN A 479 1.30 18.61 33.07
CA ASN A 479 2.56 17.97 33.42
C ASN A 479 3.74 18.89 33.11
N HIS A 480 3.77 19.54 31.94
CA HIS A 480 4.84 20.47 31.59
C HIS A 480 4.97 21.63 32.58
N LEU A 481 3.85 22.20 33.03
CA LEU A 481 3.87 23.28 34.02
C LEU A 481 4.33 22.80 35.41
N LEU A 482 3.92 21.60 35.83
CA LEU A 482 4.35 21.02 37.10
C LEU A 482 5.84 20.68 37.09
N ASP A 483 6.33 20.03 36.05
CA ASP A 483 7.75 19.67 35.92
C ASP A 483 8.62 20.92 35.85
N ALA A 484 8.23 21.93 35.07
CA ALA A 484 8.92 23.20 35.02
C ALA A 484 8.96 23.89 36.39
N ALA A 485 7.87 23.84 37.16
CA ALA A 485 7.81 24.42 38.50
C ALA A 485 8.69 23.66 39.51
N ILE A 486 8.79 22.32 39.39
CA ILE A 486 9.65 21.49 40.24
C ILE A 486 11.12 21.75 39.96
N HIS A 487 11.50 21.86 38.68
CA HIS A 487 12.90 22.07 38.26
C HIS A 487 13.32 23.55 38.27
N GLY A 488 12.36 24.47 38.40
CA GLY A 488 12.64 25.91 38.40
C GLY A 488 13.05 26.42 37.01
N GLU A 489 12.45 25.87 35.96
CA GLU A 489 12.71 26.30 34.58
C GLU A 489 12.28 27.76 34.36
N VAL A 490 13.00 28.46 33.49
CA VAL A 490 12.77 29.86 33.15
C VAL A 490 12.43 29.94 31.66
N ASP A 491 11.38 30.69 31.33
CA ASP A 491 10.94 30.92 29.95
C ASP A 491 11.41 32.30 29.49
N ASP A 492 12.27 32.33 28.47
CA ASP A 492 12.89 33.56 27.94
C ASP A 492 11.95 34.36 27.02
N LEU A 493 10.80 33.80 26.65
CA LEU A 493 9.80 34.43 25.79
C LEU A 493 10.31 34.83 24.40
N ASP A 494 11.18 34.03 23.77
CA ASP A 494 11.79 34.36 22.48
C ASP A 494 11.00 33.84 21.27
N GLY A 495 10.18 32.79 21.43
CA GLY A 495 9.38 32.20 20.35
C GLY A 495 8.03 32.88 20.11
N VAL A 496 7.26 32.30 19.21
CA VAL A 496 5.99 32.90 18.73
C VAL A 496 4.86 32.67 19.74
N THR A 497 4.68 31.43 20.19
CA THR A 497 3.53 30.99 21.00
C THR A 497 3.48 31.69 22.34
N GLU A 498 4.60 31.69 23.05
CA GLU A 498 4.80 32.35 24.34
C GLU A 498 4.54 33.86 24.29
N ASN A 499 5.00 34.56 23.24
CA ASN A 499 4.78 35.99 23.07
C ASN A 499 3.31 36.30 22.82
N VAL A 500 2.62 35.47 22.02
CA VAL A 500 1.17 35.61 21.81
C VAL A 500 0.40 35.39 23.12
N ILE A 501 0.74 34.36 23.90
CA ILE A 501 0.10 34.06 25.19
C ILE A 501 0.25 35.23 26.18
N VAL A 502 1.44 35.82 26.26
CA VAL A 502 1.73 36.93 27.18
C VAL A 502 1.28 38.29 26.63
N GLY A 503 0.92 38.37 25.34
CA GLY A 503 0.47 39.60 24.68
C GLY A 503 1.59 40.54 24.23
N LYS A 504 2.80 40.01 23.99
CA LYS A 504 3.93 40.74 23.40
C LYS A 504 3.95 40.59 21.87
N PRO A 505 4.49 41.58 21.12
CA PRO A 505 4.76 41.41 19.69
C PRO A 505 5.74 40.26 19.45
N ILE A 506 5.47 39.42 18.45
CA ILE A 506 6.35 38.31 18.04
C ILE A 506 7.55 38.85 17.24
N ARG A 507 8.71 38.19 17.32
CA ARG A 507 9.92 38.54 16.57
C ARG A 507 9.93 37.98 15.15
N LEU A 508 8.84 38.18 14.42
CA LEU A 508 8.71 37.82 13.01
C LEU A 508 8.02 38.95 12.24
N GLY A 509 8.38 39.11 10.96
CA GLY A 509 7.82 40.13 10.10
C GLY A 509 8.10 41.55 10.62
N THR A 510 7.05 42.32 10.89
CA THR A 510 7.17 43.72 11.36
C THR A 510 7.73 43.85 12.77
N GLY A 511 7.66 42.78 13.58
CA GLY A 511 8.19 42.78 14.95
C GLY A 511 9.70 42.59 15.04
N ASP A 512 10.38 42.22 13.93
CA ASP A 512 11.84 42.07 13.88
C ASP A 512 12.57 43.39 13.59
N VAL A 513 11.83 44.43 13.18
CA VAL A 513 12.41 45.74 12.83
C VAL A 513 12.37 46.69 14.03
N ASP A 514 13.54 47.13 14.49
CA ASP A 514 13.68 48.22 15.47
C ASP A 514 13.79 49.58 14.77
N LEU A 515 12.88 50.51 15.06
CA LEU A 515 12.85 51.84 14.46
C LEU A 515 13.53 52.87 15.36
N ARG A 516 14.55 53.54 14.81
CA ARG A 516 15.21 54.67 15.49
C ARG A 516 15.01 55.94 14.70
N MET A 517 14.37 56.94 15.31
CA MET A 517 14.23 58.28 14.74
C MET A 517 15.27 59.22 15.37
N GLY A 518 16.20 59.71 14.55
CA GLY A 518 17.14 60.75 14.96
C GLY A 518 16.47 62.12 15.02
N ALA A 519 16.48 62.76 16.19
CA ALA A 519 16.05 64.16 16.31
C ALA A 519 17.22 65.08 15.95
N THR A 520 17.30 65.51 14.69
CA THR A 520 18.23 66.58 14.31
C THR A 520 17.70 67.89 14.90
N ARG A 521 18.32 68.39 15.98
CA ARG A 521 18.09 69.77 16.42
C ARG A 521 18.54 70.68 15.28
N SER A 522 17.61 71.36 14.63
CA SER A 522 17.93 72.50 13.81
C SER A 522 18.46 73.59 14.74
N ASP A 523 19.77 73.73 14.86
CA ASP A 523 20.37 74.93 15.44
C ASP A 523 19.95 76.10 14.55
N SER A 524 18.93 76.83 14.98
CA SER A 524 18.61 78.14 14.40
C SER A 524 19.78 79.05 14.73
N SER A 525 20.74 79.18 13.81
CA SER A 525 21.68 80.30 13.84
C SER A 525 20.86 81.57 13.71
N SER A 526 20.60 82.23 14.84
CA SER A 526 20.27 83.64 14.90
C SER A 526 21.40 84.39 14.18
N ALA A 527 21.13 84.78 12.94
CA ALA A 527 21.90 85.79 12.25
C ALA A 527 21.64 87.11 13.01
N ASP A 528 22.53 87.43 13.94
CA ASP A 528 22.67 88.80 14.46
C ASP A 528 23.30 89.64 13.35
N ASP A 529 22.54 90.62 12.88
CA ASP A 529 22.96 91.76 12.07
C ASP A 529 22.80 93.04 12.92
#